data_AF-A0A7Y5XUW5-F1
#
_entry.id   AF-A0A7Y5XUW5-F1
#
_cell.length_a   1.000
_cell.length_b   1.000
_cell.length_c   1.000
_cell.angle_alpha   90.00
_cell.angle_beta   90.00
_cell.angle_gamma   90.00
#
_symmetry.space_group_name_H-M   'P 1'
#
loop_
_entity.id
_entity.type
_entity.pdbx_description
1 polymer ?
#
loop_
_entity_poly.entity_id
_entity_poly.type
_entity_poly.pdbx_seq_one_letter_code
_entity_poly.pdbx_strand_id
1 'polypeptide(L)'
;MHVVVGAGAQGRIVLVDPDEPARPLAEVEPDGLAAAVAALEAREHPRWVWAETRRWYPRLLDAGVRVERCHDLRLCGAILDRSTI
;
A
#
# COMPACT_ATOMS: atom_id res chain seq x y z
N MET A 1 -5.90 3.15 11.36
CA MET A 1 -5.11 2.03 10.83
C MET A 1 -4.36 2.49 9.59
N HIS A 2 -3.08 2.14 9.51
CA HIS A 2 -2.27 2.28 8.30
C HIS A 2 -2.03 0.90 7.68
N VAL A 3 -1.95 0.83 6.36
CA VAL A 3 -1.60 -0.43 5.67
C VAL A 3 -0.41 -0.17 4.76
N VAL A 4 0.72 -0.80 5.08
CA VAL A 4 1.93 -0.75 4.26
C VAL A 4 1.88 -1.87 3.24
N VAL A 5 2.19 -1.54 1.97
CA VAL A 5 2.34 -2.53 0.89
C VAL A 5 3.83 -2.79 0.65
N GLY A 6 4.28 -3.97 1.08
CA GLY A 6 5.67 -4.41 0.97
C GLY A 6 5.85 -5.58 0.00
N ALA A 7 7.10 -5.86 -0.36
CA ALA A 7 7.45 -7.11 -1.05
C ALA A 7 7.80 -8.18 -0.01
N GLY A 8 7.21 -9.36 -0.15
CA GLY A 8 7.48 -10.55 0.66
C GLY A 8 8.49 -11.48 0.01
N ALA A 9 8.63 -12.67 0.59
CA ALA A 9 9.46 -13.71 0.01
C ALA A 9 8.90 -14.18 -1.34
N GLN A 10 9.79 -14.67 -2.22
CA GLN A 10 9.41 -15.31 -3.50
C GLN A 10 8.54 -14.43 -4.42
N GLY A 11 8.63 -13.10 -4.32
CA GLY A 11 7.87 -12.17 -5.16
C GLY A 11 6.44 -11.92 -4.71
N ARG A 12 6.02 -12.49 -3.57
CA ARG A 12 4.72 -12.20 -2.95
C ARG A 12 4.66 -10.73 -2.50
N ILE A 13 3.45 -10.24 -2.29
CA ILE A 13 3.18 -8.92 -1.73
C ILE A 13 2.55 -9.10 -0.37
N VAL A 14 3.06 -8.34 0.60
CA VAL A 14 2.60 -8.39 1.98
C VAL A 14 1.93 -7.07 2.32
N LEU A 15 0.75 -7.16 2.91
CA LEU A 15 0.01 -6.02 3.45
C LEU A 15 0.09 -6.14 4.97
N VAL A 16 0.66 -5.12 5.62
CA VAL A 16 0.88 -5.14 7.07
C VAL A 16 0.34 -3.88 7.72
N ASP A 17 -0.16 -4.01 8.94
CA ASP A 17 -0.27 -2.87 9.84
C ASP A 17 1.13 -2.59 10.42
N PRO A 18 1.69 -1.38 10.27
CA PRO A 18 2.99 -1.06 10.86
C PRO A 18 3.00 -1.13 12.39
N ASP A 19 1.85 -1.06 13.06
CA ASP A 19 1.74 -1.20 14.51
C ASP A 19 1.82 -2.68 14.95
N GLU A 20 1.52 -3.63 14.03
CA GLU A 20 1.59 -5.09 14.24
C GLU A 20 2.32 -5.82 13.08
N PRO A 21 3.60 -5.48 12.79
CA PRO A 21 4.26 -5.90 11.55
C PRO A 21 4.53 -7.41 11.46
N ALA A 22 4.56 -8.11 12.61
CA ALA A 22 4.72 -9.55 12.68
C ALA A 22 3.46 -10.33 12.25
N ARG A 23 2.32 -9.65 12.08
CA ARG A 23 1.04 -10.25 11.72
C ARG A 23 0.50 -9.62 10.44
N PRO A 24 0.84 -10.17 9.26
CA PRO A 24 0.32 -9.68 7.99
C PRO A 24 -1.21 -9.68 7.94
N LEU A 25 -1.77 -8.61 7.40
CA LEU A 25 -3.20 -8.51 7.07
C LEU A 25 -3.53 -9.36 5.85
N ALA A 26 -2.59 -9.48 4.92
CA ALA A 26 -2.67 -10.37 3.77
C ALA A 26 -1.27 -10.64 3.20
N GLU A 27 -1.08 -11.81 2.59
CA GLU A 27 0.09 -12.14 1.79
C GLU A 27 -0.35 -12.82 0.49
N VAL A 28 -0.18 -12.13 -0.63
CA VAL A 28 -0.78 -12.48 -1.91
C VAL A 28 0.26 -12.55 -3.04
N GLU A 29 -0.08 -13.32 -4.07
CA GLU A 29 0.62 -13.22 -5.35
C GLU A 29 0.36 -11.85 -6.01
N PRO A 30 1.20 -11.44 -6.99
CA PRO A 30 1.05 -10.16 -7.69
C PRO A 30 -0.33 -9.88 -8.29
N ASP A 31 -1.00 -10.90 -8.83
CA ASP A 31 -2.34 -10.84 -9.40
C ASP A 31 -3.44 -10.75 -8.32
N GLY A 32 -3.18 -11.30 -7.14
CA GLY A 32 -4.07 -11.22 -5.98
C GLY A 32 -4.11 -9.86 -5.28
N LEU A 33 -3.21 -8.92 -5.60
CA LEU A 33 -3.16 -7.63 -4.89
C LEU A 33 -4.50 -6.89 -4.98
N ALA A 34 -5.07 -6.78 -6.18
CA ALA A 34 -6.24 -5.93 -6.39
C ALA A 34 -7.42 -6.37 -5.52
N ALA A 35 -7.66 -7.69 -5.45
CA ALA A 35 -8.71 -8.25 -4.59
C ALA A 35 -8.43 -7.98 -3.10
N ALA A 36 -7.19 -8.16 -2.64
CA ALA A 36 -6.82 -7.91 -1.25
C ALA A 36 -6.98 -6.43 -0.86
N VAL A 37 -6.56 -5.51 -1.73
CA VAL A 37 -6.71 -4.06 -1.53
C VAL A 37 -8.19 -3.67 -1.48
N ALA A 38 -9.00 -4.15 -2.43
CA ALA A 38 -10.43 -3.85 -2.45
C ALA A 38 -11.16 -4.35 -1.19
N ALA A 39 -10.83 -5.56 -0.73
CA ALA A 39 -11.41 -6.12 0.48
C ALA A 39 -11.03 -5.33 1.74
N LEU A 40 -9.77 -4.90 1.86
CA LEU A 40 -9.31 -4.06 2.97
C LEU A 40 -9.92 -2.66 2.91
N GLU A 41 -10.00 -2.06 1.73
CA GLU A 41 -10.61 -0.74 1.53
C GLU A 41 -12.07 -0.73 1.99
N ALA A 42 -12.85 -1.72 1.54
CA ALA A 42 -14.26 -1.82 1.89
C ALA A 42 -14.53 -2.13 3.37
N ARG A 43 -13.62 -2.87 4.02
CA ARG A 43 -13.78 -3.28 5.43
C ARG A 43 -13.32 -2.19 6.41
N GLU A 44 -12.16 -1.59 6.15
CA GLU A 44 -11.41 -0.81 7.15
C GLU A 44 -11.22 0.64 6.74
N HIS A 45 -11.46 0.99 5.47
CA HIS A 45 -11.15 2.29 4.88
C HIS A 45 -9.75 2.79 5.31
N PRO A 46 -8.67 2.00 5.20
CA PRO A 46 -7.41 2.33 5.85
C PRO A 46 -6.74 3.55 5.20
N ARG A 47 -5.64 3.99 5.82
CA ARG A 47 -4.69 4.86 5.13
C ARG A 47 -3.55 4.01 4.57
N TRP A 48 -3.46 3.94 3.25
CA TRP A 48 -2.40 3.20 2.57
C TRP A 48 -1.07 3.93 2.68
N VAL A 49 0.00 3.16 2.80
CA VAL A 49 1.37 3.67 2.79
C VAL A 49 2.13 2.92 1.70
N TRP A 50 2.58 3.65 0.69
CA TRP A 50 3.30 3.12 -0.45
C TRP A 50 4.72 3.66 -0.46
N ALA A 51 5.69 2.81 -0.81
CA ALA A 51 7.05 3.28 -1.12
C ALA A 51 7.00 4.32 -2.26
N GLU A 52 6.27 4.00 -3.33
CA GLU A 52 5.87 4.95 -4.37
C GLU A 52 4.60 4.49 -5.09
N THR A 53 3.77 5.45 -5.49
CA THR A 53 2.48 5.23 -6.16
C THR A 53 2.61 4.49 -7.48
N ARG A 54 3.65 4.81 -8.26
CA ARG A 54 3.86 4.24 -9.60
C ARG A 54 4.02 2.72 -9.60
N ARG A 55 4.49 2.15 -8.49
CA ARG A 55 4.70 0.71 -8.34
C ARG A 55 3.39 -0.06 -8.20
N TRP A 56 2.37 0.54 -7.58
CA TRP A 56 1.19 -0.20 -7.13
C TRP A 56 -0.12 0.29 -7.75
N TYR A 57 -0.30 1.60 -7.88
CA TYR A 57 -1.61 2.16 -8.21
C TYR A 57 -2.08 1.95 -9.65
N PRO A 58 -1.20 1.97 -10.68
CA PRO A 58 -1.64 1.73 -12.06
C PRO A 58 -2.40 0.40 -12.21
N ARG A 59 -1.83 -0.70 -11.72
CA ARG A 59 -2.48 -2.02 -11.77
C ARG A 59 -3.77 -2.12 -10.93
N LEU A 60 -3.89 -1.32 -9.87
CA LEU A 60 -5.13 -1.27 -9.07
C LEU A 60 -6.23 -0.56 -9.85
N LEU A 61 -5.89 0.57 -10.49
CA LEU A 61 -6.81 1.30 -11.36
C LEU A 61 -7.27 0.47 -12.55
N ASP A 62 -6.36 -0.24 -13.21
CA ASP A 62 -6.69 -1.15 -14.32
C ASP A 62 -7.67 -2.25 -13.88
N ALA A 63 -7.57 -2.69 -12.62
CA ALA A 63 -8.50 -3.64 -12.00
C ALA A 63 -9.78 -3.00 -11.43
N GLY A 64 -9.98 -1.69 -11.61
CA GLY A 64 -11.15 -0.95 -11.10
C GLY A 64 -11.11 -0.66 -9.60
N VAL A 65 -9.98 -0.88 -8.92
CA VAL A 65 -9.82 -0.66 -7.49
C VAL A 65 -9.37 0.76 -7.20
N ARG A 66 -10.18 1.50 -6.46
CA ARG A 66 -9.87 2.85 -6.00
C ARG A 66 -9.47 2.83 -4.53
N VAL A 67 -8.41 3.57 -4.23
CA VAL A 67 -7.92 3.84 -2.88
C VAL A 67 -8.26 5.27 -2.52
N GLU A 68 -8.89 5.49 -1.36
CA GLU A 68 -9.33 6.81 -0.91
C GLU A 68 -8.21 7.61 -0.25
N ARG A 69 -7.41 6.96 0.61
CA ARG A 69 -6.40 7.64 1.44
C ARG A 69 -5.05 6.97 1.30
N CYS A 70 -4.04 7.72 0.87
CA CYS A 70 -2.68 7.20 0.70
C CYS A 70 -1.59 8.21 1.08
N HIS A 71 -0.50 7.70 1.65
CA HIS A 71 0.80 8.35 1.76
C HIS A 71 1.80 7.70 0.80
N ASP A 72 2.36 8.49 -0.11
CA ASP A 72 3.48 8.10 -0.97
C ASP A 72 4.77 8.57 -0.31
N LEU A 73 5.57 7.62 0.21
CA LEU A 73 6.76 7.94 0.99
C LEU A 73 7.84 8.64 0.15
N ARG A 74 7.97 8.31 -1.14
CA ARG A 74 8.89 9.00 -2.05
C ARG A 74 8.46 10.45 -2.28
N LEU A 75 7.17 10.73 -2.41
CA LEU A 75 6.64 12.10 -2.50
C LEU A 75 6.83 12.86 -1.19
N CYS A 76 6.46 12.25 -0.05
CA CYS A 76 6.62 12.85 1.27
C CYS A 76 8.09 13.22 1.54
N GLY A 77 9.04 12.33 1.25
CA GLY A 77 10.47 12.61 1.35
C GLY A 77 10.89 13.81 0.50
N ALA A 78 10.49 13.84 -0.78
CA ALA A 78 10.81 14.95 -1.68
C ALA A 78 10.22 16.30 -1.22
N ILE A 79 9.08 16.30 -0.53
CA ILE A 79 8.50 17.50 0.08
C ILE A 79 9.36 17.93 1.28
N LEU A 80 9.68 17.00 2.19
CA LEU A 80 10.46 17.27 3.40
C LEU A 80 11.85 17.82 3.07
N ASP A 81 12.54 17.21 2.09
CA ASP A 81 13.85 17.64 1.61
C ASP A 81 13.84 19.10 1.09
N ARG A 82 12.69 19.58 0.60
CA ARG A 82 12.51 20.95 0.09
C ARG A 82 11.89 21.90 1.12
N SER A 83 11.56 21.40 2.31
CA SER A 83 10.88 22.15 3.36
C SER A 83 11.83 22.65 4.45
N THR A 84 13.09 22.22 4.43
CA THR A 84 14.15 22.79 5.25
C THR A 84 14.55 24.16 4.69
N ILE A 85 14.26 25.20 5.48
CA ILE A 85 14.73 26.59 5.31
C ILE A 85 16.22 26.66 5.64
#